data_AF-A0AAN7YVU8-F1
#
_entry.id   AF-A0AAN7YVU8-F1
#
_cell.length_a   1.000
_cell.length_b   1.000
_cell.length_c   1.000
_cell.angle_alpha   90.00
_cell.angle_beta   90.00
_cell.angle_gamma   90.00
#
_symmetry.space_group_name_H-M   'P 1'
#
loop_
_entity.id
_entity.type
_entity.pdbx_description
1 polymer ?
#
loop_
_entity_poly.entity_id
_entity_poly.type
_entity_poly.pdbx_seq_one_letter_code
_entity_poly.pdbx_strand_id
1 'polypeptide(L)'
;MLSDRVKKSLNWLNDALPAAPPYPNDVVKMDSAENWLVRPYILPVMKKAIASNLESEHLSYQKSYGGNPALLEATSAMLNKFFSPHSPVKPEHIVAGAGAAAILDSLDFAICDLDDGLLIDAPMWEGFGLASNLRNDDRLIPVTRPSSYSSKEQATAHYSKAMESAPCRIRGIIVCNPQNPYGHIYPQYWMEAILQFCEAQDIQYISDEIYGMSTFGPLPSSSSRLSISEKSEPIFESPETKFTSVMSLNLEKLGVNPARVHCIYGISKDLGSSGLRLVSRYPIIFRLTFDCL
;
A
#
# COMPACT_ATOMS: atom_id res chain seq x y z
N MET A 1 -9.30 2.30 -33.85
CA MET A 1 -9.36 3.64 -33.22
C MET A 1 -9.26 3.43 -31.71
N LEU A 2 -8.40 4.16 -30.99
CA LEU A 2 -8.30 4.05 -29.53
C LEU A 2 -9.51 4.72 -28.84
N SER A 3 -9.87 4.25 -27.64
CA SER A 3 -10.89 4.90 -26.82
C SER A 3 -10.40 6.25 -26.29
N ASP A 4 -11.33 7.16 -25.99
CA ASP A 4 -10.97 8.50 -25.51
C ASP A 4 -10.28 8.47 -24.14
N ARG A 5 -10.65 7.50 -23.28
CA ARG A 5 -9.94 7.19 -22.04
C ARG A 5 -8.45 6.95 -22.30
N VAL A 6 -8.12 6.04 -23.21
CA VAL A 6 -6.72 5.71 -23.53
C VAL A 6 -5.98 6.91 -24.13
N LYS A 7 -6.64 7.72 -24.97
CA LYS A 7 -6.01 8.94 -25.51
C LYS A 7 -5.65 9.94 -24.40
N LYS A 8 -6.55 10.18 -23.44
CA LYS A 8 -6.31 11.09 -22.31
C LYS A 8 -5.19 10.56 -21.41
N SER A 9 -5.20 9.28 -21.08
CA SER A 9 -4.13 8.64 -20.28
C SER A 9 -2.77 8.70 -20.95
N LEU A 10 -2.68 8.50 -22.28
CA LEU A 10 -1.42 8.60 -23.02
C LEU A 10 -0.87 10.04 -23.05
N ASN A 11 -1.74 11.05 -23.20
CA ASN A 11 -1.33 12.45 -23.12
C ASN A 11 -0.80 12.79 -21.73
N TRP A 12 -1.51 12.37 -20.68
CA TRP A 12 -1.06 12.55 -19.30
C TRP A 12 0.30 11.88 -19.05
N LEU A 13 0.49 10.64 -19.51
CA LEU A 13 1.73 9.88 -19.32
C LEU A 13 2.94 10.61 -19.95
N ASN A 14 2.75 11.19 -21.13
CA ASN A 14 3.79 11.95 -21.82
C ASN A 14 4.23 13.20 -21.04
N ASP A 15 3.30 13.84 -20.34
CA ASP A 15 3.58 15.03 -19.54
C ASP A 15 4.14 14.69 -18.15
N ALA A 16 3.70 13.57 -17.56
CA ALA A 16 4.02 13.17 -16.18
C ALA A 16 5.36 12.45 -16.01
N LEU A 17 5.84 11.74 -17.04
CA LEU A 17 7.09 10.96 -16.98
C LEU A 17 8.12 11.46 -18.00
N PRO A 18 8.94 12.48 -17.67
CA PRO A 18 10.10 12.78 -18.49
C PRO A 18 11.08 11.60 -18.47
N ALA A 19 11.70 11.31 -19.62
CA ALA A 19 12.73 10.27 -19.69
C ALA A 19 13.87 10.60 -18.71
N ALA A 20 14.11 9.72 -17.73
CA ALA A 20 15.26 9.87 -16.84
C ALA A 20 16.56 9.71 -17.66
N PRO A 21 17.52 10.65 -17.55
CA PRO A 21 18.80 10.49 -18.20
C PRO A 21 19.53 9.25 -17.64
N PRO A 22 20.35 8.56 -18.43
CA PRO A 22 21.15 7.46 -17.91
C PRO A 22 22.03 7.95 -16.76
N TYR A 23 22.02 7.23 -15.64
CA TYR A 23 22.88 7.54 -14.51
C TYR A 23 24.35 7.46 -14.94
N PRO A 24 25.17 8.48 -14.65
CA PRO A 24 26.61 8.39 -14.82
C PRO A 24 27.20 7.20 -14.04
N ASN A 25 28.31 6.63 -14.54
CA ASN A 25 28.93 5.43 -13.96
C ASN A 25 29.51 5.66 -12.55
N ASP A 26 29.72 6.91 -12.15
CA ASP A 26 30.26 7.36 -10.88
C ASP A 26 29.19 7.73 -9.83
N VAL A 27 27.90 7.55 -10.15
CA VAL A 27 26.79 7.84 -9.24
C VAL A 27 26.40 6.62 -8.41
N VAL A 28 26.37 6.79 -7.09
CA VAL A 28 25.78 5.82 -6.16
C VAL A 28 24.25 5.98 -6.19
N LYS A 29 23.55 4.90 -6.56
CA LYS A 29 22.07 4.90 -6.61
C LYS A 29 21.49 4.75 -5.20
N MET A 30 20.72 5.74 -4.78
CA MET A 30 20.04 5.79 -3.46
C MET A 30 18.54 6.12 -3.59
N ASP A 31 18.01 6.02 -4.80
CA ASP A 31 16.65 6.40 -5.20
C ASP A 31 15.69 5.21 -5.31
N SER A 32 16.20 3.97 -5.25
CA SER A 32 15.40 2.75 -5.32
C SER A 32 15.15 2.14 -3.93
N ALA A 33 13.88 2.03 -3.54
CA ALA A 33 13.47 1.32 -2.34
C ALA A 33 13.45 -0.20 -2.56
N GLU A 34 14.62 -0.84 -2.50
CA GLU A 34 14.81 -2.29 -2.56
C GLU A 34 15.49 -2.83 -1.30
N ASN A 35 14.95 -3.90 -0.73
CA ASN A 35 15.58 -4.57 0.41
C ASN A 35 16.64 -5.58 -0.08
N TRP A 36 17.86 -5.12 -0.28
CA TRP A 36 18.99 -5.98 -0.64
C TRP A 36 19.50 -6.81 0.56
N LEU A 37 19.27 -6.35 1.78
CA LEU A 37 19.77 -6.96 3.01
C LEU A 37 19.15 -8.35 3.27
N VAL A 38 17.91 -8.57 2.83
CA VAL A 38 17.20 -9.84 3.03
C VAL A 38 17.54 -10.91 1.97
N ARG A 39 18.08 -10.49 0.81
CA ARG A 39 18.29 -11.39 -0.35
C ARG A 39 19.24 -12.57 -0.06
N PRO A 40 20.34 -12.44 0.70
CA PRO A 40 21.19 -13.57 1.05
C PRO A 40 20.44 -14.70 1.79
N TYR A 41 19.36 -14.38 2.50
CA TYR A 41 18.54 -15.34 3.23
C TYR A 41 17.40 -15.90 2.37
N ILE A 42 16.76 -15.07 1.56
CA ILE A 42 15.60 -15.45 0.75
C ILE A 42 15.98 -16.23 -0.50
N LEU A 43 17.08 -15.84 -1.18
CA LEU A 43 17.47 -16.46 -2.45
C LEU A 43 17.77 -17.96 -2.32
N PRO A 44 18.51 -18.45 -1.31
CA PRO A 44 18.70 -19.89 -1.11
C PRO A 44 17.39 -20.64 -0.84
N VAL A 45 16.47 -20.05 -0.07
CA VAL A 45 15.15 -20.64 0.22
C VAL A 45 14.35 -20.80 -1.07
N MET A 46 14.30 -19.78 -1.91
CA MET A 46 13.62 -19.82 -3.21
C MET A 46 14.22 -20.85 -4.15
N LYS A 47 15.56 -20.88 -4.28
CA LYS A 47 16.26 -21.88 -5.09
C LYS A 47 15.93 -23.30 -4.64
N LYS A 48 15.94 -23.55 -3.33
CA LYS A 48 15.60 -24.86 -2.76
C LYS A 48 14.15 -25.23 -3.04
N ALA A 49 13.21 -24.31 -2.86
CA ALA A 49 11.79 -24.55 -3.13
C ALA A 49 11.54 -24.92 -4.59
N ILE A 50 12.14 -24.18 -5.54
CA ILE A 50 12.04 -24.49 -6.97
C ILE A 50 12.66 -25.85 -7.28
N ALA A 51 13.88 -26.11 -6.78
CA ALA A 51 14.59 -27.35 -7.08
C ALA A 51 13.93 -28.60 -6.49
N SER A 52 13.19 -28.46 -5.38
CA SER A 52 12.62 -29.60 -4.64
C SER A 52 11.13 -29.81 -4.89
N ASN A 53 10.37 -28.76 -5.21
CA ASN A 53 8.90 -28.79 -5.19
C ASN A 53 8.25 -28.35 -6.50
N LEU A 54 9.01 -27.98 -7.54
CA LEU A 54 8.42 -27.58 -8.82
C LEU A 54 7.93 -28.81 -9.60
N GLU A 55 6.63 -29.05 -9.52
CA GLU A 55 5.90 -30.06 -10.29
C GLU A 55 5.22 -29.47 -11.55
N SER A 56 4.81 -30.33 -12.48
CA SER A 56 4.19 -29.94 -13.75
C SER A 56 2.88 -29.17 -13.59
N GLU A 57 2.14 -29.47 -12.54
CA GLU A 57 0.85 -28.91 -12.14
C GLU A 57 0.98 -27.42 -11.81
N HIS A 58 2.14 -26.98 -11.33
CA HIS A 58 2.41 -25.56 -11.06
C HIS A 58 2.48 -24.72 -12.34
N LEU A 59 2.63 -25.35 -13.51
CA LEU A 59 2.61 -24.70 -14.82
C LEU A 59 1.20 -24.63 -15.43
N SER A 60 0.21 -25.18 -14.74
CA SER A 60 -1.18 -25.25 -15.22
C SER A 60 -1.99 -24.00 -14.84
N TYR A 61 -3.18 -23.89 -15.42
CA TYR A 61 -4.15 -22.86 -15.04
C TYR A 61 -4.49 -22.92 -13.54
N GLN A 62 -4.73 -21.76 -12.97
CA GLN A 62 -5.20 -21.64 -11.60
C GLN A 62 -6.59 -22.25 -11.44
N LYS A 63 -6.82 -22.93 -10.31
CA LYS A 63 -8.08 -23.59 -10.00
C LYS A 63 -9.12 -22.66 -9.36
N SER A 64 -8.72 -21.45 -8.94
CA SER A 64 -9.60 -20.44 -8.37
C SER A 64 -9.35 -19.08 -9.01
N TYR A 65 -10.40 -18.26 -9.10
CA TYR A 65 -10.32 -16.89 -9.62
C TYR A 65 -9.54 -15.93 -8.69
N GLY A 66 -9.44 -16.26 -7.40
CA GLY A 66 -8.69 -15.48 -6.42
C GLY A 66 -7.19 -15.75 -6.43
N GLY A 67 -6.75 -16.84 -7.05
CA GLY A 67 -5.36 -17.28 -7.09
C GLY A 67 -5.20 -18.78 -6.82
N ASN A 68 -3.95 -19.25 -6.79
CA ASN A 68 -3.65 -20.63 -6.41
C ASN A 68 -4.03 -20.87 -4.92
N PRO A 69 -4.84 -21.90 -4.59
CA PRO A 69 -5.28 -22.14 -3.20
C PRO A 69 -4.14 -22.24 -2.18
N ALA A 70 -3.05 -22.94 -2.51
CA ALA A 70 -1.90 -23.08 -1.61
C ALA A 70 -1.17 -21.74 -1.39
N LEU A 71 -1.17 -20.85 -2.40
CA LEU A 71 -0.67 -19.49 -2.24
C LEU A 71 -1.57 -18.69 -1.28
N LEU A 72 -2.89 -18.76 -1.45
CA LEU A 72 -3.84 -18.04 -0.58
C LEU A 72 -3.77 -18.53 0.87
N GLU A 73 -3.64 -19.84 1.08
CA GLU A 73 -3.41 -20.44 2.40
C GLU A 73 -2.10 -19.96 3.03
N ALA A 74 -0.99 -19.99 2.28
CA ALA A 74 0.30 -19.52 2.77
C ALA A 74 0.28 -18.02 3.10
N THR A 75 -0.38 -17.20 2.26
CA THR A 75 -0.56 -15.77 2.51
C THR A 75 -1.43 -15.53 3.74
N SER A 76 -2.55 -16.23 3.87
CA SER A 76 -3.40 -16.17 5.08
C SER A 76 -2.59 -16.49 6.33
N ALA A 77 -1.83 -17.60 6.34
CA ALA A 77 -1.00 -17.98 7.47
C ALA A 77 0.05 -16.91 7.82
N MET A 78 0.70 -16.33 6.81
CA MET A 78 1.67 -15.25 6.98
C MET A 78 1.01 -14.00 7.59
N LEU A 79 -0.12 -13.53 7.03
CA LEU A 79 -0.82 -12.35 7.53
C LEU A 79 -1.28 -12.55 8.97
N ASN A 80 -1.89 -13.70 9.29
CA ASN A 80 -2.30 -14.01 10.66
C ASN A 80 -1.11 -14.06 11.64
N LYS A 81 0.06 -14.54 11.19
CA LYS A 81 1.27 -14.64 12.02
C LYS A 81 1.94 -13.28 12.26
N PHE A 82 2.03 -12.43 11.25
CA PHE A 82 2.88 -11.23 11.31
C PHE A 82 2.09 -9.93 11.50
N PHE A 83 0.80 -9.88 11.16
CA PHE A 83 -0.01 -8.65 11.21
C PHE A 83 -1.01 -8.62 12.38
N SER A 84 -1.09 -9.70 13.17
CA SER A 84 -1.95 -9.81 14.36
C SER A 84 -3.38 -9.30 14.12
N PRO A 85 -4.08 -9.84 13.10
CA PRO A 85 -5.39 -9.33 12.73
C PRO A 85 -6.40 -9.54 13.86
N HIS A 86 -7.34 -8.60 14.03
CA HIS A 86 -8.37 -8.68 15.07
C HIS A 86 -9.25 -9.92 14.91
N SER A 87 -9.56 -10.25 13.65
CA SER A 87 -10.26 -11.47 13.25
C SER A 87 -9.40 -12.22 12.23
N PRO A 88 -9.35 -13.56 12.26
CA PRO A 88 -8.47 -14.32 11.38
C PRO A 88 -8.71 -14.03 9.90
N VAL A 89 -7.63 -13.75 9.16
CA VAL A 89 -7.68 -13.59 7.71
C VAL A 89 -7.79 -14.97 7.07
N LYS A 90 -8.89 -15.25 6.38
CA LYS A 90 -9.09 -16.54 5.70
C LYS A 90 -8.67 -16.46 4.22
N PRO A 91 -8.34 -17.58 3.56
CA PRO A 91 -7.99 -17.60 2.13
C PRO A 91 -9.03 -16.93 1.23
N GLU A 92 -10.32 -17.06 1.53
CA GLU A 92 -11.44 -16.45 0.80
C GLU A 92 -11.51 -14.93 0.89
N HIS A 93 -10.81 -14.32 1.86
CA HIS A 93 -10.66 -12.85 1.93
C HIS A 93 -9.50 -12.34 1.05
N ILE A 94 -8.68 -13.26 0.54
CA ILE A 94 -7.45 -12.95 -0.17
C ILE A 94 -7.64 -13.20 -1.64
N VAL A 95 -7.14 -12.24 -2.39
CA VAL A 95 -7.10 -12.28 -3.84
C VAL A 95 -5.61 -11.99 -4.11
N ALA A 96 -4.91 -12.82 -4.91
CA ALA A 96 -3.48 -12.68 -5.24
C ALA A 96 -3.22 -12.02 -6.61
N GLY A 97 -2.53 -10.88 -6.67
CA GLY A 97 -2.34 -10.09 -7.90
C GLY A 97 -0.88 -9.97 -8.31
N ALA A 98 -0.63 -9.47 -9.53
CA ALA A 98 0.71 -9.22 -10.06
C ALA A 98 1.40 -8.02 -9.40
N GLY A 99 1.54 -8.07 -8.08
CA GLY A 99 2.11 -7.09 -7.15
C GLY A 99 1.22 -5.88 -6.83
N ALA A 100 1.63 -5.13 -5.80
CA ALA A 100 0.81 -4.10 -5.15
C ALA A 100 0.29 -3.00 -6.10
N ALA A 101 1.13 -2.49 -7.01
CA ALA A 101 0.69 -1.46 -7.96
C ALA A 101 -0.43 -1.93 -8.91
N ALA A 102 -0.38 -3.18 -9.37
CA ALA A 102 -1.44 -3.73 -10.22
C ALA A 102 -2.72 -3.99 -9.43
N ILE A 103 -2.59 -4.38 -8.16
CA ILE A 103 -3.71 -4.54 -7.22
C ILE A 103 -4.37 -3.19 -6.93
N LEU A 104 -3.59 -2.13 -6.74
CA LEU A 104 -4.09 -0.79 -6.53
C LEU A 104 -4.84 -0.27 -7.77
N ASP A 105 -4.23 -0.31 -8.96
CA ASP A 105 -4.87 0.05 -10.25
C ASP A 105 -6.24 -0.60 -10.43
N SER A 106 -6.30 -1.85 -9.98
CA SER A 106 -7.44 -2.74 -10.06
C SER A 106 -8.55 -2.44 -9.05
N LEU A 107 -8.16 -2.06 -7.84
CA LEU A 107 -9.07 -1.60 -6.81
C LEU A 107 -9.64 -0.24 -7.19
N ASP A 108 -8.79 0.69 -7.61
CA ASP A 108 -9.17 2.02 -8.10
C ASP A 108 -10.20 1.89 -9.23
N PHE A 109 -9.94 1.02 -10.22
CA PHE A 109 -10.89 0.74 -11.31
C PHE A 109 -12.25 0.22 -10.82
N ALA A 110 -12.30 -0.51 -9.72
CA ALA A 110 -13.52 -1.10 -9.20
C ALA A 110 -14.35 -0.14 -8.34
N ILE A 111 -13.70 0.85 -7.72
CA ILE A 111 -14.36 1.77 -6.79
C ILE A 111 -14.56 3.18 -7.36
N CYS A 112 -13.85 3.55 -8.42
CA CYS A 112 -13.94 4.85 -9.07
C CYS A 112 -14.61 4.75 -10.44
N ASP A 113 -15.51 5.69 -10.73
CA ASP A 113 -15.97 5.98 -12.08
C ASP A 113 -14.98 6.92 -12.79
N LEU A 114 -15.22 7.21 -14.07
CA LEU A 114 -14.44 8.24 -14.78
C LEU A 114 -14.54 9.58 -14.06
N ASP A 115 -13.41 10.29 -13.95
CA ASP A 115 -13.27 11.60 -13.31
C ASP A 115 -13.55 11.65 -11.79
N ASP A 116 -13.76 10.50 -11.12
CA ASP A 116 -13.72 10.41 -9.66
C ASP A 116 -12.29 10.65 -9.13
N GLY A 117 -12.14 10.77 -7.81
CA GLY A 117 -10.83 10.95 -7.18
C GLY A 117 -10.64 10.18 -5.87
N LEU A 118 -9.38 10.05 -5.49
CA LEU A 118 -8.95 9.46 -4.23
C LEU A 118 -8.08 10.46 -3.47
N LEU A 119 -8.25 10.55 -2.16
CA LEU A 119 -7.36 11.34 -1.31
C LEU A 119 -6.15 10.50 -0.92
N ILE A 120 -4.98 11.14 -0.77
CA ILE A 120 -3.77 10.50 -0.26
C ILE A 120 -2.87 11.51 0.44
N ASP A 121 -2.22 11.08 1.51
CA ASP A 121 -1.30 11.93 2.26
C ASP A 121 -0.06 12.27 1.44
N ALA A 122 0.30 13.56 1.40
CA ALA A 122 1.44 14.06 0.62
C ALA A 122 2.61 14.47 1.52
N PRO A 123 3.87 14.31 1.07
CA PRO A 123 4.33 13.68 -0.17
C PRO A 123 4.09 12.16 -0.18
N MET A 124 4.01 11.59 -1.38
CA MET A 124 3.69 10.19 -1.62
C MET A 124 4.64 9.59 -2.67
N TRP A 125 4.69 8.27 -2.75
CA TRP A 125 5.33 7.58 -3.87
C TRP A 125 4.65 7.91 -5.20
N GLU A 126 5.41 8.32 -6.20
CA GLU A 126 4.90 8.71 -7.53
C GLU A 126 4.05 7.62 -8.21
N GLY A 127 4.31 6.35 -7.91
CA GLY A 127 3.59 5.24 -8.52
C GLY A 127 2.13 5.11 -8.09
N PHE A 128 1.69 5.78 -7.02
CA PHE A 128 0.26 5.92 -6.73
C PHE A 128 -0.44 6.67 -7.88
N GLY A 129 0.13 7.78 -8.35
CA GLY A 129 -0.43 8.53 -9.48
C GLY A 129 -0.39 7.74 -10.79
N LEU A 130 0.62 6.89 -11.00
CA LEU A 130 0.66 5.99 -12.16
C LEU A 130 -0.43 4.91 -12.09
N ALA A 131 -0.68 4.32 -10.92
CA ALA A 131 -1.68 3.28 -10.74
C ALA A 131 -3.11 3.83 -10.89
N SER A 132 -3.37 5.01 -10.34
CA SER A 132 -4.69 5.64 -10.41
C SER A 132 -4.92 6.24 -11.81
N ASN A 133 -4.10 7.19 -12.26
CA ASN A 133 -4.44 8.01 -13.44
C ASN A 133 -4.31 7.28 -14.78
N LEU A 134 -3.39 6.32 -14.92
CA LEU A 134 -3.04 5.74 -16.22
C LEU A 134 -4.19 4.92 -16.84
N ARG A 135 -5.01 4.26 -16.01
CA ARG A 135 -6.12 3.43 -16.49
C ARG A 135 -7.47 3.98 -16.09
N ASN A 136 -7.55 4.62 -14.93
CA ASN A 136 -8.83 5.01 -14.35
C ASN A 136 -9.18 6.45 -14.66
N ASP A 137 -8.19 7.26 -15.06
CA ASP A 137 -8.36 8.70 -15.31
C ASP A 137 -9.03 9.39 -14.11
N ASP A 138 -8.79 8.81 -12.93
CA ASP A 138 -9.18 9.36 -11.65
C ASP A 138 -8.19 10.46 -11.25
N ARG A 139 -8.50 11.15 -10.16
CA ARG A 139 -7.69 12.24 -9.64
C ARG A 139 -7.16 11.86 -8.28
N LEU A 140 -5.85 11.70 -8.19
CA LEU A 140 -5.18 11.59 -6.90
C LEU A 140 -5.02 12.98 -6.27
N ILE A 141 -5.80 13.26 -5.24
CA ILE A 141 -5.87 14.56 -4.56
C ILE A 141 -4.96 14.53 -3.32
N PRO A 142 -3.88 15.33 -3.30
CA PRO A 142 -2.95 15.35 -2.18
C PRO A 142 -3.58 16.00 -0.94
N VAL A 143 -3.39 15.36 0.20
CA VAL A 143 -3.70 15.92 1.52
C VAL A 143 -2.40 16.39 2.14
N THR A 144 -2.23 17.72 2.26
CA THR A 144 -1.07 18.31 2.93
C THR A 144 -1.43 18.66 4.37
N ARG A 145 -0.61 18.16 5.30
CA ARG A 145 -0.78 18.39 6.74
C ARG A 145 0.58 18.60 7.42
N PRO A 146 0.60 19.18 8.63
CA PRO A 146 1.80 19.23 9.45
C PRO A 146 2.34 17.81 9.75
N SER A 147 3.64 17.72 10.02
CA SER A 147 4.28 16.47 10.43
C SER A 147 3.85 15.98 11.81
N SER A 148 3.32 16.88 12.65
CA SER A 148 2.85 16.53 13.99
C SER A 148 1.50 15.82 13.95
N TYR A 149 1.36 14.83 14.82
CA TYR A 149 0.11 14.10 15.06
C TYR A 149 -0.47 14.60 16.38
N SER A 150 -1.39 15.56 16.28
CA SER A 150 -1.94 16.29 17.41
C SER A 150 -3.20 15.62 17.98
N SER A 151 -4.24 15.43 17.16
CA SER A 151 -5.53 14.84 17.58
C SER A 151 -6.31 14.19 16.44
N LYS A 152 -7.35 13.42 16.79
CA LYS A 152 -8.28 12.78 15.83
C LYS A 152 -9.05 13.80 14.98
N GLU A 153 -9.42 14.93 15.58
CA GLU A 153 -10.16 16.00 14.93
C GLU A 153 -9.29 16.73 13.91
N GLN A 154 -8.03 17.01 14.25
CA GLN A 154 -7.10 17.63 13.30
C GLN A 154 -6.76 16.68 12.15
N ALA A 155 -6.62 15.38 12.42
CA ALA A 155 -6.41 14.37 11.39
C ALA A 155 -7.52 14.46 10.32
N THR A 156 -8.78 14.38 10.73
CA THR A 156 -9.94 14.38 9.81
C THR A 156 -10.19 15.74 9.17
N ALA A 157 -9.89 16.86 9.85
CA ALA A 157 -10.05 18.21 9.28
C ALA A 157 -9.23 18.43 8.00
N HIS A 158 -8.02 17.88 7.91
CA HIS A 158 -7.20 17.98 6.71
C HIS A 158 -7.81 17.22 5.52
N TYR A 159 -8.36 16.03 5.77
CA TYR A 159 -9.06 15.25 4.73
C TYR A 159 -10.38 15.89 4.32
N SER A 160 -11.16 16.42 5.27
CA SER A 160 -12.39 17.17 4.98
C SER A 160 -12.11 18.36 4.07
N LYS A 161 -11.11 19.17 4.42
CA LYS A 161 -10.72 20.34 3.61
C LYS A 161 -10.25 19.95 2.21
N ALA A 162 -9.46 18.88 2.09
CA ALA A 162 -9.02 18.37 0.79
C ALA A 162 -10.20 17.85 -0.04
N MET A 163 -11.15 17.15 0.58
CA MET A 163 -12.38 16.69 -0.07
C MET A 163 -13.27 17.85 -0.54
N GLU A 164 -13.50 18.86 0.30
CA GLU A 164 -14.32 20.04 -0.02
C GLU A 164 -13.74 20.86 -1.17
N SER A 165 -12.41 20.90 -1.29
CA SER A 165 -11.69 21.60 -2.36
C SER A 165 -11.42 20.74 -3.59
N ALA A 166 -11.75 19.45 -3.54
CA ALA A 166 -11.52 18.55 -4.66
C ALA A 166 -12.41 18.94 -5.85
N PRO A 167 -11.85 18.99 -7.08
CA PRO A 167 -12.62 19.31 -8.29
C PRO A 167 -13.46 18.13 -8.82
N CYS A 168 -13.60 17.06 -8.03
CA CYS A 168 -14.21 15.79 -8.38
C CYS A 168 -14.86 15.14 -7.15
N ARG A 169 -15.70 14.14 -7.38
CA ARG A 169 -16.24 13.31 -6.30
C ARG A 169 -15.12 12.43 -5.74
N ILE A 170 -14.95 12.43 -4.41
CA ILE A 170 -14.01 11.55 -3.74
C ILE A 170 -14.66 10.19 -3.46
N ARG A 171 -13.95 9.10 -3.77
CA ARG A 171 -14.40 7.72 -3.58
C ARG A 171 -13.67 6.97 -2.48
N GLY A 172 -12.55 7.51 -2.01
CA GLY A 172 -11.79 6.87 -0.94
C GLY A 172 -10.53 7.62 -0.54
N ILE A 173 -9.85 7.05 0.45
CA ILE A 173 -8.59 7.52 0.99
C ILE A 173 -7.56 6.38 0.91
N ILE A 174 -6.40 6.66 0.33
CA ILE A 174 -5.22 5.78 0.37
C ILE A 174 -4.32 6.19 1.54
N VAL A 175 -4.00 5.22 2.39
CA VAL A 175 -3.08 5.36 3.51
C VAL A 175 -1.94 4.35 3.33
N CYS A 176 -0.74 4.82 3.01
CA CYS A 176 0.46 3.99 2.98
C CYS A 176 1.06 3.93 4.39
N ASN A 177 1.08 2.76 5.04
CA ASN A 177 1.55 2.59 6.40
C ASN A 177 2.36 1.29 6.55
N PRO A 178 3.67 1.33 6.87
CA PRO A 178 4.52 2.51 6.99
C PRO A 178 4.57 3.37 5.72
N GLN A 179 4.70 4.67 5.91
CA GLN A 179 4.57 5.70 4.88
C GLN A 179 5.78 5.77 3.96
N ASN A 180 5.55 5.91 2.65
CA ASN A 180 6.59 6.22 1.66
C ASN A 180 6.33 7.64 1.10
N PRO A 181 7.25 8.61 1.27
CA PRO A 181 8.71 8.43 1.46
C PRO A 181 9.26 8.59 2.88
N TYR A 182 8.46 8.93 3.87
CA TYR A 182 8.94 9.28 5.22
C TYR A 182 9.46 8.09 6.04
N GLY A 183 9.02 6.87 5.76
CA GLY A 183 9.29 5.70 6.58
C GLY A 183 8.54 5.69 7.91
N HIS A 184 7.54 6.56 8.07
CA HIS A 184 6.85 6.78 9.34
C HIS A 184 5.67 5.83 9.53
N ILE A 185 5.42 5.47 10.77
CA ILE A 185 4.30 4.64 11.19
C ILE A 185 3.22 5.56 11.76
N TYR A 186 2.01 5.43 11.25
CA TYR A 186 0.87 6.22 11.72
C TYR A 186 0.42 5.76 13.12
N PRO A 187 0.11 6.69 14.04
CA PRO A 187 -0.54 6.34 15.30
C PRO A 187 -1.86 5.61 15.07
N GLN A 188 -2.14 4.59 15.89
CA GLN A 188 -3.39 3.83 15.79
C GLN A 188 -4.62 4.75 15.87
N TYR A 189 -4.62 5.70 16.80
CA TYR A 189 -5.74 6.63 16.98
C TYR A 189 -6.01 7.46 15.72
N TRP A 190 -4.98 7.77 14.94
CA TRP A 190 -5.09 8.54 13.71
C TRP A 190 -5.74 7.67 12.63
N MET A 191 -5.30 6.42 12.49
CA MET A 191 -5.90 5.48 11.53
C MET A 191 -7.38 5.22 11.85
N GLU A 192 -7.72 5.04 13.13
CA GLU A 192 -9.11 4.94 13.58
C GLU A 192 -9.95 6.16 13.18
N ALA A 193 -9.41 7.37 13.32
CA ALA A 193 -10.11 8.59 12.95
C ALA A 193 -10.37 8.67 11.43
N ILE A 194 -9.40 8.27 10.60
CA ILE A 194 -9.57 8.25 9.15
C ILE A 194 -10.55 7.15 8.71
N LEU A 195 -10.55 5.98 9.36
CA LEU A 195 -11.54 4.92 9.12
C LEU A 195 -12.96 5.41 9.41
N GLN A 196 -13.17 6.05 10.57
CA GLN A 196 -14.47 6.61 10.96
C GLN A 196 -14.90 7.76 10.03
N PHE A 197 -13.96 8.57 9.56
CA PHE A 197 -14.23 9.57 8.53
C PHE A 197 -14.67 8.94 7.21
N CYS A 198 -14.02 7.85 6.76
CA CYS A 198 -14.43 7.16 5.54
C CYS A 198 -15.84 6.58 5.65
N GLU A 199 -16.19 5.98 6.78
CA GLU A 199 -17.54 5.49 7.05
C GLU A 199 -18.56 6.65 7.01
N ALA A 200 -18.29 7.75 7.71
CA ALA A 200 -19.18 8.90 7.79
C ALA A 200 -19.40 9.59 6.43
N GLN A 201 -18.41 9.53 5.54
CA GLN A 201 -18.50 10.11 4.19
C GLN A 201 -18.96 9.12 3.11
N ASP A 202 -19.27 7.87 3.47
CA ASP A 202 -19.65 6.82 2.50
C ASP A 202 -18.57 6.55 1.43
N ILE A 203 -17.30 6.55 1.82
CA ILE A 203 -16.13 6.32 0.94
C ILE A 203 -15.27 5.13 1.40
N GLN A 204 -14.34 4.70 0.55
CA GLN A 204 -13.45 3.56 0.81
C GLN A 204 -12.20 3.97 1.60
N TYR A 205 -11.68 3.05 2.43
CA TYR A 205 -10.37 3.15 3.07
C TYR A 205 -9.43 2.10 2.47
N ILE A 206 -8.29 2.54 1.93
CA ILE A 206 -7.30 1.68 1.28
C ILE A 206 -5.99 1.79 2.05
N SER A 207 -5.61 0.72 2.74
CA SER A 207 -4.34 0.63 3.45
C SER A 207 -3.29 -0.03 2.56
N ASP A 208 -2.25 0.69 2.15
CA ASP A 208 -1.06 0.08 1.55
C ASP A 208 -0.06 -0.24 2.67
N GLU A 209 0.03 -1.53 3.02
CA GLU A 209 0.89 -2.04 4.08
C GLU A 209 2.11 -2.80 3.54
N ILE A 210 2.57 -2.48 2.33
CA ILE A 210 3.70 -3.17 1.68
C ILE A 210 5.01 -3.15 2.48
N TYR A 211 5.15 -2.22 3.43
CA TYR A 211 6.30 -2.11 4.35
C TYR A 211 5.99 -2.66 5.75
N GLY A 212 4.88 -3.38 5.95
CA GLY A 212 4.39 -3.79 7.26
C GLY A 212 5.35 -4.64 8.09
N MET A 213 6.28 -5.38 7.45
CA MET A 213 7.35 -6.11 8.15
C MET A 213 8.72 -5.42 8.08
N SER A 214 8.80 -4.21 7.51
CA SER A 214 10.02 -3.40 7.42
C SER A 214 10.10 -2.37 8.56
N THR A 215 9.76 -2.77 9.78
CA THR A 215 9.76 -1.88 10.96
C THR A 215 10.89 -2.23 11.91
N PHE A 216 11.69 -1.24 12.30
CA PHE A 216 12.93 -1.45 13.04
C PHE A 216 12.81 -1.22 14.55
N GLY A 217 11.60 -0.87 15.04
CA GLY A 217 11.38 -0.58 16.45
C GLY A 217 12.00 0.75 16.89
N PRO A 218 12.06 1.00 18.21
CA PRO A 218 12.65 2.23 18.73
C PRO A 218 14.16 2.26 18.49
N LEU A 219 14.70 3.45 18.24
CA LEU A 219 16.14 3.64 18.25
C LEU A 219 16.69 3.29 19.66
N PRO A 220 17.77 2.51 19.76
CA PRO A 220 18.41 2.25 21.05
C PRO A 220 18.80 3.57 21.70
N SER A 221 18.59 3.71 23.02
CA SER A 221 18.88 4.96 23.76
C SER A 221 20.35 5.43 23.64
N SER A 222 21.27 4.52 23.31
CA SER A 222 22.69 4.78 23.04
C SER A 222 22.99 5.24 21.61
N SER A 223 22.02 5.21 20.70
CA SER A 223 22.12 5.68 19.32
C SER A 223 21.84 7.18 19.22
N SER A 224 22.09 7.91 20.32
CA SER A 224 21.91 9.35 20.40
C SER A 224 22.67 9.99 19.24
N ARG A 225 21.91 10.40 18.22
CA ARG A 225 22.35 11.28 17.15
C ARG A 225 23.55 10.72 16.38
N LEU A 226 23.29 9.85 15.40
CA LEU A 226 24.04 9.96 14.14
C LEU A 226 23.64 11.30 13.51
N SER A 227 24.10 12.41 14.10
CA SER A 227 24.03 13.70 13.48
C SER A 227 24.97 13.62 12.30
N ILE A 228 24.42 13.48 11.10
CA ILE A 228 25.18 13.61 9.85
C ILE A 228 25.82 15.03 9.78
N SER A 229 25.38 15.95 10.65
CA SER A 229 25.99 17.27 10.89
C SER A 229 25.57 17.85 12.25
N GLU A 230 26.50 18.51 12.97
CA GLU A 230 26.20 19.30 14.19
C GLU A 230 25.24 20.48 13.94
N LYS A 231 24.92 20.78 12.68
CA LYS A 231 24.01 21.87 12.25
C LYS A 231 22.64 21.40 11.76
N SER A 232 22.32 20.11 11.80
CA SER A 232 21.02 19.61 11.32
C SER A 232 19.93 19.74 12.38
N GLU A 233 18.91 20.54 12.06
CA GLU A 233 17.52 20.46 12.58
C GLU A 233 16.99 19.01 12.54
N PRO A 234 15.97 18.65 13.35
CA PRO A 234 15.82 17.32 13.95
C PRO A 234 15.75 16.16 12.95
N ILE A 235 16.27 15.02 13.41
CA ILE A 235 15.98 13.70 12.85
C ILE A 235 14.45 13.59 12.75
N PHE A 236 13.92 13.36 11.55
CA PHE A 236 12.49 13.12 11.38
C PHE A 236 12.18 11.80 12.10
N GLU A 237 11.54 11.89 13.27
CA GLU A 237 11.23 10.74 14.11
C GLU A 237 9.84 10.21 13.77
N SER A 238 9.77 8.90 13.56
CA SER A 238 8.49 8.23 13.32
C SER A 238 7.57 8.41 14.54
N PRO A 239 6.29 8.78 14.34
CA PRO A 239 5.33 9.00 15.43
C PRO A 239 5.16 7.76 16.31
N GLU A 240 5.17 6.60 15.67
CA GLU A 240 5.18 5.30 16.31
C GLU A 240 6.40 4.50 15.87
N THR A 241 6.85 3.61 16.74
CA THR A 241 7.95 2.67 16.44
C THR A 241 7.44 1.24 16.23
N LYS A 242 6.20 0.98 16.66
CA LYS A 242 5.50 -0.29 16.49
C LYS A 242 4.45 -0.15 15.40
N PHE A 243 4.57 -0.97 14.36
CA PHE A 243 3.55 -1.07 13.32
C PHE A 243 2.25 -1.68 13.86
N THR A 244 1.14 -1.06 13.47
CA THR A 244 -0.22 -1.57 13.68
C THR A 244 -0.87 -1.66 12.31
N SER A 245 -1.31 -2.85 11.95
CA SER A 245 -2.05 -3.06 10.70
C SER A 245 -3.49 -2.61 10.86
N VAL A 246 -4.11 -2.15 9.78
CA VAL A 246 -5.56 -1.95 9.69
C VAL A 246 -6.31 -3.23 10.03
N MET A 247 -5.75 -4.40 9.68
CA MET A 247 -6.33 -5.70 9.99
C MET A 247 -6.36 -5.99 11.49
N SER A 248 -5.48 -5.36 12.28
CA SER A 248 -5.43 -5.49 13.74
C SER A 248 -6.54 -4.72 14.47
N LEU A 249 -7.22 -3.82 13.77
CA LEU A 249 -8.20 -2.91 14.37
C LEU A 249 -9.57 -3.59 14.49
N ASN A 250 -10.27 -3.30 15.59
CA ASN A 250 -11.65 -3.75 15.79
C ASN A 250 -12.62 -2.79 15.07
N LEU A 251 -12.91 -3.08 13.80
CA LEU A 251 -13.78 -2.25 12.96
C LEU A 251 -15.22 -2.16 13.48
N GLU A 252 -15.75 -3.24 14.07
CA GLU A 252 -17.09 -3.27 14.67
C GLU A 252 -17.20 -2.24 15.81
N LYS A 253 -16.20 -2.22 16.71
CA LYS A 253 -16.13 -1.24 17.80
C LYS A 253 -15.99 0.20 17.30
N LEU A 254 -15.37 0.39 16.13
CA LEU A 254 -15.26 1.70 15.50
C LEU A 254 -16.54 2.12 14.77
N GLY A 255 -17.50 1.22 14.60
CA GLY A 255 -18.72 1.44 13.81
C GLY A 255 -18.45 1.50 12.31
N VAL A 256 -17.36 0.89 11.83
CA VAL A 256 -16.91 0.95 10.43
C VAL A 256 -17.31 -0.33 9.71
N ASN A 257 -17.95 -0.21 8.55
CA ASN A 257 -18.30 -1.36 7.73
C ASN A 257 -17.03 -1.97 7.11
N PRO A 258 -16.68 -3.24 7.42
CA PRO A 258 -15.49 -3.86 6.88
C PRO A 258 -15.45 -3.96 5.35
N ALA A 259 -16.62 -3.94 4.69
CA ALA A 259 -16.70 -3.93 3.23
C ALA A 259 -16.10 -2.66 2.59
N ARG A 260 -15.84 -1.61 3.38
CA ARG A 260 -15.18 -0.37 2.94
C ARG A 260 -13.67 -0.36 3.13
N VAL A 261 -13.12 -1.39 3.77
CA VAL A 261 -11.72 -1.41 4.21
C VAL A 261 -10.95 -2.42 3.37
N HIS A 262 -9.96 -1.92 2.63
CA HIS A 262 -9.10 -2.70 1.76
C HIS A 262 -7.66 -2.62 2.28
N CYS A 263 -6.93 -3.74 2.30
CA CYS A 263 -5.54 -3.78 2.73
C CYS A 263 -4.69 -4.36 1.60
N ILE A 264 -3.72 -3.65 1.09
CA ILE A 264 -2.80 -4.08 0.03
C ILE A 264 -1.49 -4.50 0.69
N TYR A 265 -1.02 -5.69 0.35
CA TYR A 265 0.28 -6.20 0.78
C TYR A 265 1.06 -6.81 -0.39
N GLY A 266 2.38 -6.81 -0.29
CA GLY A 266 3.24 -7.47 -1.28
C GLY A 266 4.65 -7.74 -0.79
N ILE A 267 5.25 -8.82 -1.29
CA ILE A 267 6.59 -9.29 -0.89
C ILE A 267 7.75 -8.47 -1.49
N SER A 268 7.45 -7.40 -2.23
CA SER A 268 8.45 -6.64 -2.99
C SER A 268 9.45 -5.93 -2.07
N LYS A 269 8.99 -5.41 -0.92
CA LYS A 269 9.80 -4.64 0.01
C LYS A 269 10.34 -5.55 1.11
N ASP A 270 9.45 -6.09 1.95
CA ASP A 270 9.84 -6.89 3.11
C ASP A 270 10.71 -8.12 2.77
N LEU A 271 10.39 -8.83 1.68
CA LEU A 271 11.15 -10.00 1.22
C LEU A 271 12.08 -9.69 0.03
N GLY A 272 12.32 -8.42 -0.28
CA GLY A 272 13.30 -7.98 -1.29
C GLY A 272 13.05 -8.54 -2.70
N SER A 273 11.78 -8.82 -3.03
CA SER A 273 11.37 -9.64 -4.16
C SER A 273 10.56 -8.89 -5.23
N SER A 274 10.91 -7.62 -5.51
CA SER A 274 10.19 -6.75 -6.46
C SER A 274 9.97 -7.38 -7.86
N GLY A 275 10.94 -8.16 -8.33
CA GLY A 275 10.88 -8.85 -9.63
C GLY A 275 9.99 -10.10 -9.65
N LEU A 276 9.62 -10.64 -8.49
CA LEU A 276 8.71 -11.78 -8.40
C LEU A 276 7.27 -11.28 -8.37
N ARG A 277 6.71 -11.15 -9.57
CA ARG A 277 5.29 -10.84 -9.75
C ARG A 277 4.50 -12.13 -9.54
N LEU A 278 4.18 -12.46 -8.29
CA LEU A 278 3.33 -13.61 -7.99
C LEU A 278 2.05 -13.49 -8.84
N VAL A 279 1.86 -14.44 -9.75
CA VAL A 279 1.06 -14.23 -10.95
C VAL A 279 -0.44 -14.32 -10.64
N SER A 280 -1.19 -13.27 -10.96
CA SER A 280 -2.56 -13.37 -11.46
C SER A 280 -2.76 -12.43 -12.64
N ARG A 281 -3.60 -12.88 -13.58
CA ARG A 281 -3.97 -12.19 -14.82
C ARG A 281 -5.10 -11.17 -14.65
N TYR A 282 -5.62 -10.95 -13.44
CA TYR A 282 -6.73 -10.04 -13.22
C TYR A 282 -6.54 -9.11 -12.02
N PRO A 283 -7.26 -7.98 -12.01
CA PRO A 283 -7.53 -7.15 -10.85
C PRO A 283 -7.91 -7.93 -9.62
N ILE A 284 -7.21 -7.67 -8.54
CA ILE A 284 -7.28 -8.48 -7.34
C ILE A 284 -7.35 -7.51 -6.17
N ILE A 285 -8.51 -7.48 -5.52
CA ILE A 285 -8.81 -6.63 -4.36
C ILE A 285 -8.71 -7.51 -3.13
N PHE A 286 -7.95 -7.10 -2.11
CA PHE A 286 -8.21 -7.65 -0.78
C PHE A 286 -9.58 -7.12 -0.34
N ARG A 287 -10.59 -7.99 -0.41
CA ARG A 287 -11.88 -7.74 0.20
C ARG A 287 -11.92 -8.57 1.47
N LEU A 288 -11.72 -7.93 2.61
CA LEU A 288 -12.15 -8.48 3.88
C LEU A 288 -13.69 -8.40 3.91
N THR A 289 -14.38 -9.30 3.23
CA THR A 289 -15.75 -9.62 3.64
C THR A 289 -15.64 -10.50 4.87
N PHE A 290 -15.75 -9.90 6.05
CA PHE A 290 -16.28 -10.64 7.18
C PHE A 290 -17.71 -11.02 6.79
N ASP A 291 -18.00 -12.31 6.83
CA ASP A 291 -19.28 -12.89 6.46
C ASP A 291 -20.46 -12.06 7.03
N CYS A 292 -21.09 -11.24 6.19
CA CYS A 292 -22.49 -10.88 6.37
C CYS A 292 -23.30 -11.88 5.53
N LEU A 293 -23.90 -12.85 6.20
CA LEU A 293 -25.22 -13.32 5.80
C LEU A 293 -26.23 -12.20 6.06
#